data_AF-A0A0F8X2S0-F1
#
_entry.id   AF-A0A0F8X2S0-F1
#
_cell.length_a   1.000
_cell.length_b   1.000
_cell.length_c   1.000
_cell.angle_alpha   90.00
_cell.angle_beta   90.00
_cell.angle_gamma   90.00
#
_symmetry.space_group_name_H-M   'P 1'
#
loop_
_entity.id
_entity.type
_entity.pdbx_description
1 polymer ?
#
loop_
_entity_poly.entity_id
_entity_poly.type
_entity_poly.pdbx_seq_one_letter_code
_entity_poly.pdbx_strand_id
1 'polypeptide(L)'
;PVFRVDRVLARKDAIYPATVVGKPPQEDYYIGQALQEMLLPALRMIHPGLSDLWAYPETGFHPLAVAAVKERYRHEALKHALAVLGSGQLSLTKVLIVVDAGVNVRDFSSVSRARWENLDPADGLHLLAPTAQDTLDFTGPAPNTGSRLILLATRKPGWPRQADPPPPPPPPPEVHKDIVAMVGLGEGVLIVQVCPTFDRNEVGQALVAHPVTREYLFSVLVSPDVPLDDPRLILWGWFTRFDPLNDLYPARRETAGNRLILHRPIVIDATWKEGYRKPVDFDPDCEARVRRNWERYGIALPAGGPE
;
A
#
# COMPACT_ATOMS: atom_id res chain seq x y z
N PRO A 1 -12.22 27.79 5.01
CA PRO A 1 -12.46 28.92 5.96
C PRO A 1 -11.38 29.98 5.76
N VAL A 2 -11.69 31.27 5.88
CA VAL A 2 -10.68 32.33 5.83
C VAL A 2 -10.31 32.69 7.27
N PHE A 3 -9.07 32.43 7.66
CA PHE A 3 -8.55 32.84 8.97
C PHE A 3 -8.02 34.27 8.88
N ARG A 4 -8.72 35.22 9.51
CA ARG A 4 -8.30 36.63 9.57
C ARG A 4 -7.49 36.84 10.85
N VAL A 5 -6.23 37.22 10.70
CA VAL A 5 -5.29 37.40 11.81
C VAL A 5 -5.23 38.88 12.18
N ASP A 6 -5.66 39.23 13.38
CA ASP A 6 -5.64 40.63 13.86
C ASP A 6 -4.27 41.04 14.41
N ARG A 7 -3.54 40.11 15.05
CA ARG A 7 -2.20 40.36 15.62
C ARG A 7 -1.34 39.10 15.57
N VAL A 8 -0.05 39.28 15.28
CA VAL A 8 1.00 38.25 15.37
C VAL A 8 1.99 38.67 16.45
N LEU A 9 2.26 37.80 17.42
CA LEU A 9 3.21 38.02 18.50
C LEU A 9 4.35 37.02 18.38
N ALA A 10 5.58 37.48 18.53
CA ALA A 10 6.78 36.63 18.50
C ALA A 10 7.81 37.13 19.51
N ARG A 11 8.61 36.20 20.05
CA ARG A 11 9.80 36.57 20.84
C ARG A 11 10.84 37.24 19.96
N LYS A 12 11.77 37.98 20.57
CA LYS A 12 13.00 38.39 19.88
C LYS A 12 13.77 37.14 19.41
N ASP A 13 14.27 37.19 18.18
CA ASP A 13 14.98 36.10 17.51
C ASP A 13 14.16 34.79 17.43
N ALA A 14 12.86 34.91 17.13
CA ALA A 14 11.98 33.76 16.95
C ALA A 14 12.35 32.92 15.72
N ILE A 15 12.22 31.60 15.86
CA ILE A 15 12.35 30.62 14.77
C ILE A 15 10.94 30.28 14.29
N TYR A 16 10.72 30.28 12.98
CA TYR A 16 9.46 29.86 12.36
C TYR A 16 9.59 28.42 11.87
N PRO A 17 9.06 27.42 12.59
CA PRO A 17 9.04 26.05 12.11
C PRO A 17 8.08 25.95 10.93
N ALA A 18 8.54 25.35 9.84
CA ALA A 18 7.76 25.10 8.65
C ALA A 18 8.10 23.70 8.14
N THR A 19 7.12 23.08 7.50
CA THR A 19 7.27 21.75 6.91
C THR A 19 6.81 21.76 5.46
N VAL A 20 7.24 20.76 4.72
CA VAL A 20 6.78 20.47 3.36
C VAL A 20 6.20 19.06 3.35
N VAL A 21 5.12 18.88 2.58
CA VAL A 21 4.46 17.59 2.38
C VAL A 21 4.49 17.26 0.90
N GLY A 22 4.53 15.97 0.57
CA GLY A 22 4.69 15.52 -0.81
C GLY A 22 4.95 14.03 -0.89
N LYS A 23 5.66 13.60 -1.93
CA LYS A 23 6.07 12.20 -2.09
C LYS A 23 6.95 11.79 -0.89
N PRO A 24 6.68 10.65 -0.24
CA PRO A 24 7.41 10.23 0.96
C PRO A 24 8.87 9.87 0.64
N PRO A 25 9.77 9.93 1.64
CA PRO A 25 9.51 10.37 3.01
C PRO A 25 9.54 11.90 3.16
N GLN A 26 8.69 12.44 4.04
CA GLN A 26 8.69 13.85 4.48
C GLN A 26 8.57 13.88 6.03
N GLU A 27 8.60 15.04 6.69
CA GLU A 27 8.61 15.12 8.17
C GLU A 27 7.43 14.36 8.82
N ASP A 28 6.24 14.45 8.22
CA ASP A 28 5.02 13.77 8.66
C ASP A 28 5.14 12.24 8.66
N TYR A 29 5.97 11.67 7.77
CA TYR A 29 6.31 10.25 7.76
C TYR A 29 6.84 9.80 9.12
N TYR A 30 7.83 10.51 9.67
CA TYR A 30 8.49 10.15 10.93
C TYR A 30 7.61 10.44 12.15
N ILE A 31 6.87 11.56 12.12
CA ILE A 31 5.91 11.90 13.18
C ILE A 31 4.83 10.81 13.27
N GLY A 32 4.29 10.39 12.13
CA GLY A 32 3.26 9.34 12.09
C GLY A 32 3.79 7.97 12.52
N GLN A 33 5.03 7.60 12.18
CA GLN A 33 5.66 6.38 12.70
C GLN A 33 5.72 6.38 14.24
N ALA A 34 6.24 7.46 14.83
CA ALA A 34 6.32 7.59 16.28
C ALA A 34 4.93 7.53 16.95
N LEU A 35 3.93 8.20 16.36
CA LEU A 35 2.56 8.19 16.89
C LEU A 35 1.96 6.78 16.91
N GLN A 36 2.16 5.99 15.85
CA GLN A 36 1.67 4.62 15.80
C GLN A 36 2.28 3.74 16.90
N GLU A 37 3.58 3.84 17.13
CA GLU A 37 4.26 3.10 18.19
C GLU A 37 3.75 3.48 19.59
N MET A 38 3.50 4.78 19.81
CA MET A 38 2.96 5.27 21.08
C MET A 38 1.50 4.83 21.31
N LEU A 39 0.69 4.71 20.25
CA LEU A 39 -0.73 4.36 20.35
C LEU A 39 -1.00 2.86 20.33
N LEU A 40 -0.07 2.04 19.83
CA LEU A 40 -0.23 0.60 19.70
C LEU A 40 -0.59 -0.11 21.03
N PRO A 41 0.02 0.21 22.20
CA PRO A 41 -0.39 -0.39 23.47
C PRO A 41 -1.87 -0.15 23.80
N ALA A 42 -2.38 1.05 23.56
CA ALA A 42 -3.79 1.38 23.78
C ALA A 42 -4.71 0.60 22.83
N LEU A 43 -4.32 0.44 21.56
CA LEU A 43 -5.06 -0.38 20.60
C LEU A 43 -5.12 -1.86 21.04
N ARG A 44 -4.03 -2.42 21.57
CA ARG A 44 -4.02 -3.80 22.09
C ARG A 44 -4.90 -3.97 23.35
N MET A 45 -5.06 -2.92 24.16
CA MET A 45 -6.00 -2.95 25.29
C MET A 45 -7.45 -2.98 24.83
N ILE A 46 -7.80 -2.24 23.77
CA ILE A 46 -9.15 -2.21 23.19
C ILE A 46 -9.43 -3.50 22.40
N HIS A 47 -8.42 -4.03 21.72
CA HIS A 47 -8.50 -5.21 20.86
C HIS A 47 -7.48 -6.29 21.26
N PRO A 48 -7.76 -7.13 22.28
CA PRO A 48 -6.77 -8.07 22.84
C PRO A 48 -6.23 -9.14 21.89
N GLY A 49 -6.91 -9.41 20.77
CA GLY A 49 -6.41 -10.32 19.74
C GLY A 49 -5.37 -9.69 18.80
N LEU A 50 -5.23 -8.36 18.81
CA LEU A 50 -4.22 -7.64 18.06
C LEU A 50 -2.86 -7.76 18.76
N SER A 51 -1.86 -8.29 18.06
CA SER A 51 -0.49 -8.42 18.54
C SER A 51 0.42 -7.31 18.03
N ASP A 52 0.22 -6.87 16.78
CA ASP A 52 0.96 -5.74 16.22
C ASP A 52 0.13 -5.08 15.13
N LEU A 53 0.41 -3.82 14.82
CA LEU A 53 -0.23 -3.08 13.74
C LEU A 53 0.75 -2.07 13.16
N TRP A 54 0.77 -1.98 11.83
CA TRP A 54 1.55 -0.99 11.11
C TRP A 54 0.76 -0.47 9.92
N ALA A 55 0.38 0.81 10.00
CA ALA A 55 -0.09 1.57 8.85
C ALA A 55 1.15 2.10 8.10
N TYR A 56 1.27 1.73 6.83
CA TYR A 56 2.48 1.95 6.05
C TYR A 56 2.64 3.44 5.70
N PRO A 57 3.59 4.15 6.32
CA PRO A 57 3.75 5.60 6.15
C PRO A 57 4.08 6.01 4.71
N GLU A 58 4.82 5.18 3.97
CA GLU A 58 5.14 5.39 2.55
C GLU A 58 3.90 5.36 1.65
N THR A 59 2.77 4.83 2.14
CA THR A 59 1.49 4.88 1.42
C THR A 59 0.62 6.05 1.85
N GLY A 60 1.06 6.89 2.80
CA GLY A 60 0.21 7.92 3.44
C GLY A 60 -0.67 7.36 4.56
N PHE A 61 -0.24 6.27 5.21
CA PHE A 61 -0.89 5.57 6.33
C PHE A 61 -2.23 4.89 5.99
N HIS A 62 -3.21 5.62 5.47
CA HIS A 62 -4.56 5.12 5.23
C HIS A 62 -4.70 4.13 4.06
N PRO A 63 -3.89 4.16 3.00
CA PRO A 63 -4.07 3.20 1.91
C PRO A 63 -3.72 1.75 2.28
N LEU A 64 -2.74 1.53 3.15
CA LEU A 64 -2.30 0.20 3.57
C LEU A 64 -2.02 0.15 5.07
N ALA A 65 -2.67 -0.81 5.75
CA ALA A 65 -2.23 -1.26 7.07
C ALA A 65 -2.10 -2.79 7.12
N VAL A 66 -1.22 -3.25 8.01
CA VAL A 66 -1.02 -4.65 8.31
C VAL A 66 -1.25 -4.87 9.80
N ALA A 67 -2.08 -5.85 10.15
CA ALA A 67 -2.38 -6.23 11.52
C ALA A 67 -1.93 -7.68 11.77
N ALA A 68 -1.09 -7.87 12.79
CA ALA A 68 -0.74 -9.20 13.27
C ALA A 68 -1.70 -9.60 14.39
N VAL A 69 -2.33 -10.76 14.27
CA VAL A 69 -3.38 -11.21 15.21
C VAL A 69 -3.10 -12.60 15.78
N LYS A 70 -3.68 -12.87 16.95
CA LYS A 70 -3.71 -14.21 17.55
C LYS A 70 -5.08 -14.82 17.31
N GLU A 71 -5.17 -15.78 16.39
CA GLU A 71 -6.38 -16.59 16.25
C GLU A 71 -6.39 -17.71 17.29
N ARG A 72 -7.51 -17.81 18.02
CA ARG A 72 -7.79 -18.91 18.96
C ARG A 72 -8.56 -20.03 18.29
N TYR A 73 -9.31 -19.69 17.25
CA TYR A 73 -10.08 -20.61 16.42
C TYR A 73 -10.18 -20.05 15.00
N ARG A 74 -10.51 -20.92 14.04
CA ARG A 74 -10.54 -20.58 12.61
C ARG A 74 -11.52 -19.44 12.34
N HIS A 75 -11.12 -18.50 11.47
CA HIS A 75 -11.89 -17.34 11.02
C HIS A 75 -12.06 -16.21 12.05
N GLU A 76 -11.35 -16.26 13.18
CA GLU A 76 -11.33 -15.16 14.14
C GLU A 76 -10.62 -13.92 13.57
N ALA A 77 -9.69 -14.10 12.62
CA ALA A 77 -8.96 -13.01 11.97
C ALA A 77 -9.89 -11.97 11.31
N LEU A 78 -11.01 -12.39 10.70
CA LEU A 78 -11.97 -11.47 10.09
C LEU A 78 -12.64 -10.56 11.14
N LYS A 79 -12.93 -11.09 12.32
CA LYS A 79 -13.48 -10.31 13.44
C LYS A 79 -12.50 -9.22 13.86
N HIS A 80 -11.21 -9.56 13.97
CA HIS A 80 -10.17 -8.57 14.29
C HIS A 80 -10.00 -7.53 13.18
N ALA A 81 -10.07 -7.95 11.92
CA ALA A 81 -10.02 -7.04 10.77
C ALA A 81 -11.12 -5.97 10.84
N LEU A 82 -12.37 -6.40 11.06
CA LEU A 82 -13.51 -5.48 11.17
C LEU A 82 -13.42 -4.57 12.40
N ALA A 83 -12.87 -5.07 13.51
CA ALA A 83 -12.65 -4.25 14.70
C ALA A 83 -11.60 -3.14 14.45
N VAL A 84 -10.51 -3.46 13.74
CA VAL A 84 -9.51 -2.48 13.31
C VAL A 84 -10.14 -1.44 12.37
N LEU A 85 -10.87 -1.88 11.34
CA LEU A 85 -11.56 -0.98 10.41
C LEU A 85 -12.72 -0.18 11.04
N GLY A 86 -13.17 -0.55 12.24
CA GLY A 86 -14.14 0.23 13.01
C GLY A 86 -13.51 1.28 13.94
N SER A 87 -12.18 1.36 14.01
CA SER A 87 -11.48 2.09 15.07
C SER A 87 -10.86 3.40 14.63
N GLY A 88 -11.52 4.53 14.91
CA GLY A 88 -10.94 5.87 14.77
C GLY A 88 -10.32 6.12 13.39
N GLN A 89 -9.06 6.55 13.36
CA GLN A 89 -8.32 6.83 12.11
C GLN A 89 -8.04 5.57 11.26
N LEU A 90 -8.03 4.36 11.86
CA LEU A 90 -7.85 3.10 11.13
C LEU A 90 -9.09 2.72 10.30
N SER A 91 -10.23 3.40 10.51
CA SER A 91 -11.41 3.23 9.67
C SER A 91 -11.22 3.76 8.24
N LEU A 92 -10.24 4.64 8.03
CA LEU A 92 -9.84 5.12 6.71
C LEU A 92 -8.97 4.11 5.95
N THR A 93 -8.57 3.00 6.60
CA THR A 93 -7.73 1.98 5.96
C THR A 93 -8.42 1.38 4.73
N LYS A 94 -7.84 1.58 3.55
CA LYS A 94 -8.35 1.02 2.27
C LYS A 94 -8.03 -0.46 2.14
N VAL A 95 -6.78 -0.85 2.43
CA VAL A 95 -6.33 -2.24 2.39
C VAL A 95 -5.81 -2.67 3.74
N LEU A 96 -6.41 -3.72 4.30
CA LEU A 96 -5.95 -4.33 5.55
C LEU A 96 -5.46 -5.76 5.29
N ILE A 97 -4.17 -5.99 5.49
CA ILE A 97 -3.61 -7.35 5.48
C ILE A 97 -3.56 -7.84 6.92
N VAL A 98 -4.12 -9.02 7.17
CA VAL A 98 -4.12 -9.65 8.49
C VAL A 98 -3.23 -10.88 8.45
N VAL A 99 -2.25 -10.93 9.35
CA VAL A 99 -1.22 -11.97 9.41
C VAL A 99 -1.14 -12.57 10.81
N ASP A 100 -0.45 -13.70 10.96
CA ASP A 100 -0.21 -14.29 12.28
C ASP A 100 0.66 -13.39 13.17
N ALA A 101 0.47 -13.50 14.49
CA ALA A 101 1.18 -12.74 15.52
C ALA A 101 2.72 -12.75 15.43
N GLY A 102 3.31 -13.75 14.78
CA GLY A 102 4.76 -13.90 14.62
C GLY A 102 5.34 -13.20 13.38
N VAL A 103 4.50 -12.61 12.52
CA VAL A 103 4.94 -11.92 11.30
C VAL A 103 5.33 -10.49 11.62
N ASN A 104 6.47 -10.04 11.10
CA ASN A 104 6.91 -8.65 11.27
C ASN A 104 6.10 -7.74 10.33
N VAL A 105 5.12 -7.02 10.88
CA VAL A 105 4.22 -6.12 10.13
C VAL A 105 4.91 -4.90 9.53
N ARG A 106 6.15 -4.59 9.93
CA ARG A 106 6.95 -3.47 9.40
C ARG A 106 7.79 -3.87 8.20
N ASP A 107 8.06 -5.16 8.02
CA ASP A 107 8.82 -5.69 6.89
C ASP A 107 7.85 -6.26 5.86
N PHE A 108 7.67 -5.53 4.75
CA PHE A 108 6.78 -5.98 3.69
C PHE A 108 7.20 -7.32 3.07
N SER A 109 8.48 -7.70 3.12
CA SER A 109 8.93 -9.03 2.66
C SER A 109 8.37 -10.12 3.57
N SER A 110 8.46 -9.95 4.89
CA SER A 110 7.82 -10.84 5.86
C SER A 110 6.30 -10.96 5.65
N VAL A 111 5.63 -9.84 5.37
CA VAL A 111 4.19 -9.82 5.05
C VAL A 111 3.89 -10.50 3.71
N SER A 112 4.73 -10.31 2.69
CA SER A 112 4.61 -10.97 1.40
C SER A 112 4.73 -12.49 1.55
N ARG A 113 5.73 -12.97 2.29
CA ARG A 113 5.87 -14.39 2.65
C ARG A 113 4.63 -14.94 3.35
N ALA A 114 4.11 -14.22 4.35
CA ALA A 114 2.92 -14.66 5.06
C ALA A 114 1.71 -14.82 4.12
N ARG A 115 1.53 -13.89 3.17
CA ARG A 115 0.50 -14.00 2.12
C ARG A 115 0.77 -15.17 1.19
N TRP A 116 2.00 -15.36 0.72
CA TRP A 116 2.39 -16.50 -0.11
C TRP A 116 2.02 -17.84 0.54
N GLU A 117 2.39 -18.00 1.81
CA GLU A 117 2.19 -19.25 2.53
C GLU A 117 0.73 -19.51 2.91
N ASN A 118 -0.07 -18.47 3.17
CA ASN A 118 -1.34 -18.60 3.91
C ASN A 118 -2.59 -17.97 3.22
N LEU A 119 -2.44 -17.15 2.18
CA LEU A 119 -3.57 -16.52 1.51
C LEU A 119 -4.30 -17.53 0.61
N ASP A 120 -5.56 -17.82 0.94
CA ASP A 120 -6.44 -18.65 0.09
C ASP A 120 -7.43 -17.73 -0.63
N PRO A 121 -7.52 -17.77 -1.96
CA PRO A 121 -8.57 -17.11 -2.72
C PRO A 121 -10.00 -17.38 -2.21
N ALA A 122 -10.25 -18.59 -1.69
CA ALA A 122 -11.59 -19.04 -1.32
C ALA A 122 -12.10 -18.48 0.01
N ASP A 123 -11.24 -18.07 0.94
CA ASP A 123 -11.67 -17.53 2.25
C ASP A 123 -10.82 -16.36 2.79
N GLY A 124 -9.72 -16.02 2.11
CA GLY A 124 -8.76 -15.02 2.52
C GLY A 124 -9.02 -13.62 1.95
N LEU A 125 -9.80 -13.47 0.88
CA LEU A 125 -10.06 -12.17 0.26
C LEU A 125 -11.49 -11.70 0.53
N HIS A 126 -11.63 -10.54 1.18
CA HIS A 126 -12.93 -9.92 1.45
C HIS A 126 -12.95 -8.51 0.89
N LEU A 127 -13.75 -8.31 -0.15
CA LEU A 127 -14.02 -6.99 -0.74
C LEU A 127 -15.30 -6.43 -0.13
N LEU A 128 -15.20 -5.26 0.49
CA LEU A 128 -16.33 -4.51 1.03
C LEU A 128 -16.60 -3.32 0.12
N ALA A 129 -17.80 -3.27 -0.47
CA ALA A 129 -18.23 -2.16 -1.31
C ALA A 129 -19.77 -2.08 -1.37
N PRO A 130 -20.36 -0.87 -1.49
CA PRO A 130 -19.70 0.43 -1.34
C PRO A 130 -19.36 0.74 0.12
N THR A 131 -18.36 1.60 0.37
CA THR A 131 -18.01 2.06 1.71
C THR A 131 -17.69 3.56 1.74
N ALA A 132 -17.69 4.15 2.94
CA ALA A 132 -17.08 5.46 3.14
C ALA A 132 -15.56 5.37 2.91
N GLN A 133 -14.97 6.36 2.24
CA GLN A 133 -13.55 6.46 1.92
C GLN A 133 -13.00 7.81 2.39
N ASP A 134 -11.68 7.92 2.55
CA ASP A 134 -11.01 9.22 2.74
C ASP A 134 -11.42 10.20 1.62
N THR A 135 -11.81 11.42 2.02
CA THR A 135 -12.18 12.50 1.11
C THR A 135 -11.06 12.85 0.13
N LEU A 136 -9.80 12.63 0.51
CA LEU A 136 -8.62 12.91 -0.31
C LEU A 136 -8.22 11.75 -1.23
N ASP A 137 -8.79 10.56 -1.04
CA ASP A 137 -8.53 9.42 -1.92
C ASP A 137 -9.29 9.60 -3.24
N PHE A 138 -8.54 9.89 -4.29
CA PHE A 138 -9.05 10.14 -5.65
C PHE A 138 -9.25 8.85 -6.47
N THR A 139 -8.98 7.67 -5.90
CA THR A 139 -9.13 6.38 -6.60
C THR A 139 -10.57 5.87 -6.59
N GLY A 140 -11.38 6.35 -5.63
CA GLY A 140 -12.79 6.00 -5.48
C GLY A 140 -13.71 6.61 -6.56
N PRO A 141 -14.92 6.05 -6.76
CA PRO A 141 -15.87 6.50 -7.77
C PRO A 141 -16.46 7.90 -7.50
N ALA A 142 -16.41 8.38 -6.26
CA ALA A 142 -16.90 9.69 -5.86
C ALA A 142 -16.27 10.12 -4.52
N PRO A 143 -16.26 11.42 -4.18
CA PRO A 143 -15.80 11.88 -2.87
C PRO A 143 -16.49 11.13 -1.73
N ASN A 144 -15.72 10.71 -0.73
CA ASN A 144 -16.18 9.93 0.43
C ASN A 144 -16.77 8.55 0.10
N THR A 145 -16.66 8.05 -1.13
CA THR A 145 -17.19 6.74 -1.55
C THR A 145 -16.06 5.90 -2.12
N GLY A 146 -15.96 4.64 -1.72
CA GLY A 146 -14.93 3.73 -2.20
C GLY A 146 -15.20 2.28 -1.82
N SER A 147 -14.13 1.51 -1.72
CA SER A 147 -14.15 0.10 -1.35
C SER A 147 -12.99 -0.24 -0.41
N ARG A 148 -13.12 -1.32 0.35
CA ARG A 148 -12.06 -1.84 1.22
C ARG A 148 -11.70 -3.27 0.86
N LEU A 149 -10.42 -3.59 0.94
CA LEU A 149 -9.90 -4.93 0.74
C LEU A 149 -9.31 -5.47 2.04
N ILE A 150 -9.80 -6.62 2.50
CA ILE A 150 -9.19 -7.36 3.60
C ILE A 150 -8.55 -8.62 3.03
N LEU A 151 -7.27 -8.81 3.33
CA LEU A 151 -6.51 -10.01 2.98
C LEU A 151 -6.15 -10.77 4.26
N LEU A 152 -6.81 -11.89 4.52
CA LEU A 152 -6.53 -12.78 5.64
C LEU A 152 -5.47 -13.81 5.23
N ALA A 153 -4.25 -13.60 5.71
CA ALA A 153 -3.08 -14.43 5.50
C ALA A 153 -2.59 -15.03 6.82
N THR A 154 -3.51 -15.54 7.63
CA THR A 154 -3.23 -16.29 8.86
C THR A 154 -3.17 -17.79 8.60
N ARG A 155 -2.35 -18.50 9.38
CA ARG A 155 -2.15 -19.94 9.23
C ARG A 155 -3.44 -20.70 9.50
N LYS A 156 -3.79 -21.60 8.58
CA LYS A 156 -4.91 -22.53 8.71
C LYS A 156 -4.41 -23.88 9.21
N PRO A 157 -4.88 -24.37 10.38
CA PRO A 157 -4.52 -25.70 10.86
C PRO A 157 -4.84 -26.78 9.82
N GLY A 158 -3.87 -27.64 9.51
CA GLY A 158 -4.01 -28.73 8.54
C GLY A 158 -3.94 -28.32 7.07
N TRP A 159 -3.77 -27.04 6.75
CA TRP A 159 -3.62 -26.57 5.37
C TRP A 159 -2.15 -26.62 4.94
N PRO A 160 -1.82 -27.20 3.76
CA PRO A 160 -0.45 -27.22 3.27
C PRO A 160 0.03 -25.79 2.99
N ARG A 161 1.23 -25.45 3.47
CA ARG A 161 1.86 -24.18 3.12
C ARG A 161 2.39 -24.24 1.70
N GLN A 162 2.26 -23.14 0.98
CA GLN A 162 3.03 -22.98 -0.25
C GLN A 162 4.50 -22.79 0.12
N ALA A 163 5.34 -23.76 -0.22
CA ALA A 163 6.72 -23.81 0.25
C ALA A 163 7.70 -23.11 -0.70
N ASP A 164 7.57 -23.36 -1.99
CA ASP A 164 8.49 -22.82 -3.00
C ASP A 164 7.96 -21.48 -3.51
N PRO A 165 8.73 -20.37 -3.43
CA PRO A 165 8.33 -19.10 -4.03
C PRO A 165 8.27 -19.21 -5.56
N PRO A 166 7.56 -18.29 -6.26
CA PRO A 166 7.54 -18.28 -7.71
C PRO A 166 8.97 -18.04 -8.26
N PRO A 167 9.27 -18.55 -9.47
CA PRO A 167 10.56 -18.31 -10.10
C PRO A 167 10.77 -16.81 -10.38
N PRO A 168 12.02 -16.35 -10.57
CA PRO A 168 12.29 -14.95 -10.90
C PRO A 168 11.50 -14.46 -12.11
N PRO A 169 11.18 -13.16 -12.18
CA PRO A 169 10.44 -12.60 -13.32
C PRO A 169 11.16 -12.89 -14.65
N PRO A 170 10.42 -13.30 -15.71
CA PRO A 170 10.99 -13.46 -17.04
C PRO A 170 11.34 -12.10 -17.65
N PRO A 171 12.11 -12.05 -18.75
CA PRO A 171 12.28 -10.83 -19.52
C PRO A 171 10.93 -10.24 -19.98
N PRO A 172 10.69 -8.92 -19.82
CA PRO A 172 9.42 -8.28 -20.19
C PRO A 172 8.87 -8.60 -21.58
N PRO A 173 9.69 -8.59 -22.67
CA PRO A 173 9.19 -8.86 -24.02
C PRO A 173 8.68 -10.29 -24.22
N GLU A 174 9.08 -11.24 -23.37
CA GLU A 174 8.57 -12.63 -23.42
C GLU A 174 7.13 -12.73 -22.89
N VAL A 175 6.71 -11.77 -22.08
CA VAL A 175 5.34 -11.72 -21.53
C VAL A 175 4.46 -10.85 -22.42
N HIS A 176 4.82 -9.57 -22.61
CA HIS A 176 4.06 -8.65 -23.46
C HIS A 176 4.90 -7.45 -23.90
N LYS A 177 4.70 -6.98 -25.13
CA LYS A 177 5.45 -5.86 -25.73
C LYS A 177 5.33 -4.52 -24.97
N ASP A 178 4.23 -4.33 -24.24
CA ASP A 178 3.95 -3.08 -23.51
C ASP A 178 4.49 -3.10 -22.07
N ILE A 179 5.14 -4.20 -21.65
CA ILE A 179 5.81 -4.28 -20.36
C ILE A 179 7.25 -3.77 -20.53
N VAL A 180 7.59 -2.77 -19.75
CA VAL A 180 8.91 -2.11 -19.76
C VAL A 180 9.88 -2.84 -18.85
N ALA A 181 9.43 -3.18 -17.64
CA ALA A 181 10.26 -3.81 -16.62
C ALA A 181 9.39 -4.61 -15.64
N MET A 182 9.99 -5.63 -15.01
CA MET A 182 9.34 -6.43 -13.98
C MET A 182 10.29 -6.71 -12.82
N VAL A 183 9.77 -6.69 -11.60
CA VAL A 183 10.52 -7.03 -10.38
C VAL A 183 9.61 -7.76 -9.39
N GLY A 184 10.17 -8.71 -8.63
CA GLY A 184 9.45 -9.32 -7.51
C GLY A 184 9.48 -8.43 -6.27
N LEU A 185 8.37 -8.32 -5.55
CA LEU A 185 8.30 -7.62 -4.25
C LEU A 185 7.99 -8.62 -3.13
N GLY A 186 9.04 -9.15 -2.51
CA GLY A 186 8.94 -10.31 -1.63
C GLY A 186 8.39 -11.54 -2.37
N GLU A 187 7.78 -12.46 -1.62
CA GLU A 187 7.19 -13.68 -2.17
C GLU A 187 5.76 -13.44 -2.70
N GLY A 188 5.49 -13.88 -3.93
CA GLY A 188 4.12 -13.91 -4.47
C GLY A 188 3.58 -12.61 -5.04
N VAL A 189 4.36 -11.52 -5.07
CA VAL A 189 3.99 -10.28 -5.77
C VAL A 189 4.96 -9.99 -6.91
N LEU A 190 4.41 -9.82 -8.11
CA LEU A 190 5.12 -9.33 -9.28
C LEU A 190 4.72 -7.87 -9.54
N ILE A 191 5.68 -6.97 -9.57
CA ILE A 191 5.48 -5.59 -10.01
C ILE A 191 5.80 -5.52 -11.50
N VAL A 192 4.89 -4.95 -12.28
CA VAL A 192 4.94 -4.89 -13.74
C VAL A 192 4.83 -3.44 -14.18
N GLN A 193 5.94 -2.84 -14.57
CA GLN A 193 5.94 -1.48 -15.11
C GLN A 193 5.56 -1.53 -16.59
N VAL A 194 4.53 -0.77 -16.97
CA VAL A 194 3.96 -0.76 -18.32
C VAL A 194 4.18 0.58 -19.02
N CYS A 195 4.12 0.59 -20.35
CA CYS A 195 4.15 1.80 -21.15
C CYS A 195 3.00 2.77 -20.76
N PRO A 196 3.14 4.10 -21.00
CA PRO A 196 2.08 5.08 -20.73
C PRO A 196 0.74 4.78 -21.41
N THR A 197 0.78 4.08 -22.54
CA THR A 197 -0.39 3.63 -23.27
C THR A 197 -0.23 2.14 -23.52
N PHE A 198 -1.18 1.36 -23.01
CA PHE A 198 -1.21 -0.10 -23.11
C PHE A 198 -2.66 -0.57 -23.02
N ASP A 199 -2.95 -1.77 -23.53
CA ASP A 199 -4.23 -2.44 -23.26
C ASP A 199 -4.08 -3.33 -22.01
N ARG A 200 -4.75 -2.91 -20.92
CA ARG A 200 -4.73 -3.64 -19.65
C ARG A 200 -5.26 -5.06 -19.77
N ASN A 201 -6.27 -5.30 -20.60
CA ASN A 201 -6.84 -6.63 -20.75
C ASN A 201 -5.84 -7.53 -21.50
N GLU A 202 -5.17 -7.04 -22.54
CA GLU A 202 -4.13 -7.80 -23.25
C GLU A 202 -2.95 -8.13 -22.34
N VAL A 203 -2.40 -7.12 -21.63
CA VAL A 203 -1.30 -7.32 -20.68
C VAL A 203 -1.71 -8.28 -19.55
N GLY A 204 -2.91 -8.10 -18.99
CA GLY A 204 -3.42 -8.96 -17.93
C GLY A 204 -3.60 -10.42 -18.37
N GLN A 205 -4.13 -10.64 -19.57
CA GLN A 205 -4.25 -11.99 -20.14
C GLN A 205 -2.88 -12.63 -20.40
N ALA A 206 -1.91 -11.86 -20.89
CA ALA A 206 -0.54 -12.34 -21.09
C ALA A 206 0.11 -12.77 -19.77
N LEU A 207 -0.05 -11.98 -18.70
CA LEU A 207 0.44 -12.32 -17.35
C LEU A 207 -0.22 -13.58 -16.78
N VAL A 208 -1.51 -13.78 -17.02
CA VAL A 208 -2.24 -14.99 -16.57
C VAL A 208 -1.84 -16.23 -17.39
N ALA A 209 -1.55 -16.06 -18.69
CA ALA A 209 -1.21 -17.16 -19.58
C ALA A 209 0.26 -17.63 -19.45
N HIS A 210 1.18 -16.73 -19.11
CA HIS A 210 2.61 -17.03 -19.13
C HIS A 210 3.03 -17.97 -17.97
N PRO A 211 3.84 -19.03 -18.22
CA PRO A 211 4.10 -20.10 -17.25
C PRO A 211 4.72 -19.66 -15.92
N VAL A 212 5.51 -18.58 -15.92
CA VAL A 212 6.17 -18.03 -14.72
C VAL A 212 5.27 -17.06 -13.97
N THR A 213 4.69 -16.08 -14.66
CA THR A 213 3.96 -14.98 -14.04
C THR A 213 2.64 -15.44 -13.41
N ARG A 214 2.06 -16.53 -13.94
CA ARG A 214 0.85 -17.15 -13.38
C ARG A 214 1.03 -17.79 -12.00
N GLU A 215 2.27 -18.05 -11.59
CA GLU A 215 2.58 -18.65 -10.28
C GLU A 215 2.50 -17.61 -9.15
N TYR A 216 2.59 -16.31 -9.45
CA TYR A 216 2.46 -15.24 -8.46
C TYR A 216 1.02 -15.12 -7.93
N LEU A 217 0.85 -14.62 -6.71
CA LEU A 217 -0.49 -14.29 -6.18
C LEU A 217 -1.06 -13.06 -6.86
N PHE A 218 -0.22 -12.04 -7.00
CA PHE A 218 -0.59 -10.73 -7.53
C PHE A 218 0.39 -10.28 -8.61
N SER A 219 -0.14 -9.71 -9.69
CA SER A 219 0.63 -8.95 -10.68
C SER A 219 0.16 -7.50 -10.66
N VAL A 220 0.99 -6.60 -10.14
CA VAL A 220 0.64 -5.19 -9.92
C VAL A 220 1.18 -4.37 -11.07
N LEU A 221 0.28 -3.81 -11.88
CA LEU A 221 0.64 -2.90 -12.96
C LEU A 221 0.93 -1.51 -12.38
N VAL A 222 2.10 -0.95 -12.70
CA VAL A 222 2.52 0.39 -12.25
C VAL A 222 2.97 1.24 -13.43
N SER A 223 2.83 2.55 -13.29
CA SER A 223 3.24 3.51 -14.32
C SER A 223 4.76 3.70 -14.39
N PRO A 224 5.29 4.25 -15.51
CA PRO A 224 6.73 4.46 -15.70
C PRO A 224 7.42 5.34 -14.64
N ASP A 225 6.67 6.17 -13.92
CA ASP A 225 7.20 7.06 -12.88
C ASP A 225 7.46 6.35 -11.53
N VAL A 226 7.06 5.08 -11.40
CA VAL A 226 7.32 4.26 -10.21
C VAL A 226 8.69 3.59 -10.36
N PRO A 227 9.71 3.97 -9.57
CA PRO A 227 11.01 3.32 -9.62
C PRO A 227 10.92 1.90 -9.03
N LEU A 228 11.54 0.94 -9.72
CA LEU A 228 11.46 -0.48 -9.35
C LEU A 228 12.58 -0.95 -8.40
N ASP A 229 13.49 -0.05 -8.04
CA ASP A 229 14.61 -0.27 -7.13
C ASP A 229 14.38 0.29 -5.72
N ASP A 230 13.32 1.10 -5.51
CA ASP A 230 12.91 1.59 -4.19
C ASP A 230 11.57 0.96 -3.74
N PRO A 231 11.59 -0.02 -2.82
CA PRO A 231 10.38 -0.66 -2.30
C PRO A 231 9.35 0.32 -1.71
N ARG A 232 9.79 1.43 -1.10
CA ARG A 232 8.87 2.43 -0.53
C ARG A 232 8.06 3.10 -1.62
N LEU A 233 8.72 3.46 -2.72
CA LEU A 233 8.08 4.11 -3.86
C LEU A 233 7.24 3.14 -4.70
N ILE A 234 7.60 1.86 -4.73
CA ILE A 234 6.73 0.79 -5.25
C ILE A 234 5.43 0.72 -4.44
N LEU A 235 5.51 0.66 -3.11
CA LEU A 235 4.33 0.61 -2.24
C LEU A 235 3.49 1.89 -2.37
N TRP A 236 4.13 3.06 -2.43
CA TRP A 236 3.45 4.32 -2.72
C TRP A 236 2.70 4.25 -4.06
N GLY A 237 3.37 3.87 -5.14
CA GLY A 237 2.77 3.77 -6.48
C GLY A 237 1.63 2.76 -6.55
N TRP A 238 1.76 1.64 -5.82
CA TRP A 238 0.71 0.63 -5.72
C TRP A 238 -0.51 1.14 -4.95
N PHE A 239 -0.34 1.44 -3.66
CA PHE A 239 -1.48 1.61 -2.76
C PHE A 239 -2.20 2.97 -2.91
N THR A 240 -1.53 3.99 -3.46
CA THR A 240 -2.15 5.31 -3.66
C THR A 240 -2.95 5.45 -4.96
N ARG A 241 -2.88 4.47 -5.88
CA ARG A 241 -3.43 4.59 -7.25
C ARG A 241 -4.50 3.55 -7.61
N PHE A 242 -4.86 2.69 -6.66
CA PHE A 242 -5.82 1.61 -6.90
C PHE A 242 -7.05 1.66 -5.98
N ASP A 243 -8.21 1.34 -6.55
CA ASP A 243 -9.47 1.04 -5.83
C ASP A 243 -9.74 -0.47 -5.93
N PRO A 244 -9.86 -1.20 -4.80
CA PRO A 244 -10.12 -2.64 -4.82
C PRO A 244 -11.32 -3.13 -5.62
N LEU A 245 -12.39 -2.34 -5.76
CA LEU A 245 -13.58 -2.71 -6.51
C LEU A 245 -13.33 -2.64 -8.01
N ASN A 246 -12.62 -1.61 -8.47
CA ASN A 246 -12.46 -1.32 -9.90
C ASN A 246 -11.18 -1.91 -10.49
N ASP A 247 -10.16 -2.14 -9.65
CA ASP A 247 -8.80 -2.41 -10.12
C ASP A 247 -8.31 -3.84 -9.87
N LEU A 248 -9.18 -4.74 -9.40
CA LEU A 248 -8.87 -6.16 -9.24
C LEU A 248 -9.39 -7.01 -10.41
N TYR A 249 -8.45 -7.63 -11.13
CA TYR A 249 -8.70 -8.46 -12.30
C TYR A 249 -8.17 -9.89 -12.04
N PRO A 250 -8.97 -10.75 -11.38
CA PRO A 250 -8.57 -12.15 -11.16
C PRO A 250 -8.53 -12.94 -12.46
N ALA A 251 -7.66 -13.95 -12.51
CA ALA A 251 -7.63 -14.93 -13.60
C ALA A 251 -8.98 -15.61 -13.83
N ARG A 252 -9.74 -15.84 -12.75
CA ARG A 252 -11.09 -16.40 -12.81
C ARG A 252 -11.96 -15.90 -11.66
N ARG A 253 -13.23 -15.64 -11.95
CA ARG A 253 -14.27 -15.36 -10.93
C ARG A 253 -15.16 -16.57 -10.76
N GLU A 254 -15.41 -16.97 -9.53
CA GLU A 254 -16.29 -18.10 -9.21
C GLU A 254 -17.30 -17.69 -8.14
N THR A 255 -18.57 -18.02 -8.34
CA THR A 255 -19.63 -17.78 -7.36
C THR A 255 -19.87 -19.05 -6.53
N ALA A 256 -19.63 -18.98 -5.23
CA ALA A 256 -19.87 -20.08 -4.29
C ALA A 256 -20.95 -19.64 -3.27
N GLY A 257 -22.20 -20.08 -3.50
CA GLY A 257 -23.35 -19.49 -2.82
C GLY A 257 -23.46 -18.00 -3.17
N ASN A 258 -23.53 -17.13 -2.15
CA ASN A 258 -23.58 -15.67 -2.32
C ASN A 258 -22.19 -15.00 -2.26
N ARG A 259 -21.11 -15.78 -2.38
CA ARG A 259 -19.73 -15.28 -2.30
C ARG A 259 -19.10 -15.25 -3.69
N LEU A 260 -18.31 -14.21 -3.95
CA LEU A 260 -17.46 -14.12 -5.12
C LEU A 260 -16.02 -14.50 -4.74
N ILE A 261 -15.50 -15.56 -5.34
CA ILE A 261 -14.12 -16.04 -5.17
C ILE A 261 -13.29 -15.50 -6.34
N LEU A 262 -12.17 -14.86 -6.01
CA LEU A 262 -11.24 -14.25 -6.97
C LEU A 262 -9.99 -15.12 -7.08
N HIS A 263 -9.89 -15.93 -8.14
CA HIS A 263 -8.77 -16.86 -8.33
C HIS A 263 -7.51 -16.14 -8.81
N ARG A 264 -6.36 -16.65 -8.34
CA ARG A 264 -5.02 -16.16 -8.69
C ARG A 264 -4.56 -16.62 -10.09
N PRO A 265 -3.56 -15.94 -10.70
CA PRO A 265 -3.02 -14.64 -10.27
C PRO A 265 -4.10 -13.55 -10.37
N ILE A 266 -4.04 -12.56 -9.48
CA ILE A 266 -4.90 -11.38 -9.54
C ILE A 266 -4.07 -10.23 -10.07
N VAL A 267 -4.43 -9.73 -11.26
CA VAL A 267 -3.83 -8.52 -11.81
C VAL A 267 -4.45 -7.31 -11.10
N ILE A 268 -3.60 -6.40 -10.63
CA ILE A 268 -4.01 -5.16 -9.95
C ILE A 268 -3.57 -3.98 -10.80
N ASP A 269 -4.51 -3.13 -11.20
CA ASP A 269 -4.19 -1.91 -11.93
C ASP A 269 -3.92 -0.75 -10.97
N ALA A 270 -2.65 -0.52 -10.66
CA ALA A 270 -2.18 0.63 -9.89
C ALA A 270 -1.48 1.68 -10.78
N THR A 271 -1.81 1.68 -12.07
CA THR A 271 -1.30 2.72 -12.98
C THR A 271 -1.98 4.06 -12.72
N TRP A 272 -1.36 5.13 -13.21
CA TRP A 272 -1.94 6.45 -13.22
C TRP A 272 -3.12 6.49 -14.20
N LYS A 273 -4.31 6.78 -13.68
CA LYS A 273 -5.54 6.80 -14.47
C LYS A 273 -5.91 8.22 -14.88
N GLU A 274 -6.68 8.33 -15.95
CA GLU A 274 -7.24 9.60 -16.37
C GLU A 274 -8.09 10.21 -15.25
N GLY A 275 -7.94 11.51 -15.01
CA GLY A 275 -8.63 12.22 -13.93
C GLY A 275 -7.91 12.22 -12.58
N TYR A 276 -6.87 11.39 -12.38
CA TYR A 276 -6.06 11.45 -11.16
C TYR A 276 -5.26 12.75 -11.09
N ARG A 277 -5.21 13.34 -9.89
CA ARG A 277 -4.47 14.59 -9.63
C ARG A 277 -2.98 14.30 -9.67
N LYS A 278 -2.24 15.06 -10.48
CA LYS A 278 -0.77 15.03 -10.56
C LYS A 278 -0.14 15.00 -9.16
N PRO A 279 0.96 14.24 -8.98
CA PRO A 279 1.67 14.23 -7.71
C PRO A 279 2.18 15.65 -7.39
N VAL A 280 2.31 15.94 -6.10
CA VAL A 280 2.96 17.17 -5.67
C VAL A 280 4.46 17.00 -5.86
N ASP A 281 5.02 17.79 -6.77
CA ASP A 281 6.45 17.84 -7.06
C ASP A 281 7.02 19.17 -6.59
N PHE A 282 8.29 19.16 -6.17
CA PHE A 282 9.01 20.38 -5.83
C PHE A 282 9.30 21.20 -7.09
N ASP A 283 9.12 22.51 -6.98
CA ASP A 283 9.57 23.45 -8.00
C ASP A 283 11.13 23.45 -8.03
N PRO A 284 11.76 23.09 -9.16
CA PRO A 284 13.23 22.93 -9.23
C PRO A 284 13.99 24.20 -8.88
N ASP A 285 13.45 25.37 -9.25
CA ASP A 285 14.08 26.66 -8.97
C ASP A 285 14.02 26.99 -7.47
N CYS A 286 12.89 26.70 -6.83
CA CYS A 286 12.74 26.82 -5.39
C CYS A 286 13.66 25.85 -4.65
N GLU A 287 13.77 24.60 -5.09
CA GLU A 287 14.66 23.61 -4.50
C GLU A 287 16.13 24.06 -4.62
N ALA A 288 16.57 24.46 -5.81
CA ALA A 288 17.92 24.97 -6.02
C ALA A 288 18.21 26.22 -5.18
N ARG A 289 17.21 27.10 -5.01
CA ARG A 289 17.32 28.26 -4.11
C ARG A 289 17.48 27.83 -2.66
N VAL A 290 16.71 26.87 -2.15
CA VAL A 290 16.85 26.37 -0.77
C VAL A 290 18.22 25.73 -0.59
N ARG A 291 18.65 24.87 -1.53
CA ARG A 291 19.95 24.17 -1.48
C ARG A 291 21.14 25.12 -1.38
N ARG A 292 21.09 26.28 -2.06
CA ARG A 292 22.16 27.29 -1.98
C ARG A 292 22.19 28.09 -0.68
N ASN A 293 21.14 28.03 0.14
CA ASN A 293 21.02 28.85 1.34
C ASN A 293 21.27 28.10 2.65
N TRP A 294 21.56 26.78 2.64
CA TRP A 294 21.77 26.00 3.87
C TRP A 294 22.84 26.59 4.80
N GLU A 295 23.99 26.98 4.24
CA GLU A 295 25.07 27.64 5.00
C GLU A 295 24.60 28.95 5.63
N ARG A 296 23.81 29.75 4.90
CA ARG A 296 23.22 30.99 5.40
C ARG A 296 22.22 30.75 6.53
N TYR A 297 21.58 29.58 6.55
CA TYR A 297 20.69 29.16 7.63
C TYR A 297 21.44 28.57 8.83
N GLY A 298 22.78 28.44 8.75
CA GLY A 298 23.58 27.83 9.81
C GLY A 298 23.40 26.31 9.91
N ILE A 299 22.91 25.66 8.84
CA ILE A 299 22.68 24.22 8.79
C ILE A 299 23.75 23.61 7.89
N ALA A 300 24.68 22.86 8.48
CA ALA A 300 25.66 22.08 7.72
C ALA A 300 25.00 20.81 7.19
N LEU A 301 24.93 20.65 5.86
CA LEU A 301 24.50 19.39 5.28
C LEU A 301 25.62 18.34 5.44
N PRO A 302 25.30 17.09 5.78
CA PRO A 302 26.27 16.00 5.72
C PRO A 302 26.78 15.81 4.28
N ALA A 303 28.04 15.42 4.14
CA ALA A 303 28.64 15.12 2.84
C ALA A 303 27.88 13.93 2.19
N GLY A 304 27.13 14.21 1.13
CA GLY A 304 26.24 13.25 0.46
C GLY A 304 24.80 13.74 0.25
N GLY A 305 24.39 14.82 0.94
CA GLY A 305 23.00 15.28 0.93
C GLY A 305 22.10 14.42 1.85
N PRO A 306 20.84 14.84 2.09
CA PRO A 306 19.91 14.02 2.86
C PRO A 306 19.53 12.77 2.05
N GLU A 307 19.78 11.58 2.62
CA GLU A 307 19.23 10.28 2.16
C GLU A 307 17.72 10.17 2.41
#